data_AF-W7XG77-F1
#
_entry.id   AF-W7XG77-F1
#
_cell.length_a   1.000
_cell.length_b   1.000
_cell.length_c   1.000
_cell.angle_alpha   90.00
_cell.angle_beta   90.00
_cell.angle_gamma   90.00
#
_symmetry.space_group_name_H-M   'P 1'
#
loop_
_entity.id
_entity.type
_entity.pdbx_description
1 polymer ?
#
loop_
_entity_poly.entity_id
_entity_poly.type
_entity_poly.pdbx_seq_one_letter_code
_entity_poly.pdbx_strand_id
1 'polypeptide(L)' 'MNQICDKGASDLGSALTNCINLSNLTLHLSMNQICDKGASSLGSALANCINLSKFNT' A
#
# COMPACT_ATOMS: atom_id res chain seq x y z
N MET A 1 -8.61 16.15 3.80
CA MET A 1 -8.41 14.82 4.39
C MET A 1 -8.70 13.78 3.34
N ASN A 2 -7.78 12.85 3.10
CA ASN A 2 -8.13 11.58 2.47
C ASN A 2 -8.55 10.63 3.59
N GLN A 3 -9.68 9.94 3.42
CA GLN A 3 -10.27 9.09 4.45
C GLN A 3 -9.91 7.62 4.20
N ILE A 4 -8.65 7.34 3.82
CA ILE A 4 -8.21 5.94 3.77
C ILE A 4 -8.08 5.48 5.22
N CYS A 5 -8.98 4.58 5.61
CA CYS A 5 -8.91 3.88 6.88
C CYS A 5 -8.21 2.52 6.71
N ASP A 6 -8.08 1.74 7.78
CA ASP A 6 -7.53 0.38 7.73
C ASP A 6 -8.12 -0.51 6.62
N LYS A 7 -9.43 -0.37 6.39
CA LYS A 7 -10.11 -1.10 5.32
C LYS A 7 -9.64 -0.64 3.95
N GLY A 8 -9.56 0.67 3.72
CA GLY A 8 -9.04 1.22 2.47
C GLY A 8 -7.57 0.83 2.22
N ALA A 9 -6.74 0.80 3.24
CA ALA A 9 -5.35 0.33 3.14
C ALA A 9 -5.28 -1.16 2.81
N SER A 10 -6.15 -1.98 3.40
CA SER A 10 -6.24 -3.41 3.10
C SER A 10 -6.76 -3.71 1.69
N ASP A 11 -7.73 -2.90 1.22
CA ASP A 11 -8.28 -3.03 -0.13
C ASP A 11 -7.24 -2.60 -1.17
N LEU A 12 -6.49 -1.53 -0.90
CA LEU A 12 -5.34 -1.12 -1.71
C LEU A 12 -4.27 -2.21 -1.74
N GLY A 13 -3.91 -2.79 -0.59
CA GLY A 13 -2.98 -3.93 -0.52
C GLY A 13 -3.46 -5.11 -1.36
N SER A 14 -4.73 -5.49 -1.24
CA SER A 14 -5.31 -6.58 -2.02
C SER A 14 -5.16 -6.34 -3.53
N ALA A 15 -5.39 -5.11 -4.00
CA ALA A 15 -5.21 -4.74 -5.41
C ALA A 15 -3.74 -4.81 -5.87
N LEU A 16 -2.77 -4.53 -4.99
CA LEU A 16 -1.35 -4.53 -5.31
C LEU A 16 -0.71 -5.92 -5.35
N THR A 17 -1.35 -6.94 -4.77
CA THR A 17 -0.80 -8.30 -4.64
C THR A 17 -0.30 -8.90 -5.97
N ASN A 18 -0.95 -8.59 -7.09
CA ASN A 18 -0.60 -9.13 -8.41
C ASN A 18 0.24 -8.18 -9.27
N CYS A 19 0.64 -7.03 -8.73
CA CYS A 19 1.43 -6.03 -9.43
C CYS A 19 2.93 -6.39 -9.45
N ILE A 20 3.27 -7.60 -9.90
CA ILE A 20 4.64 -8.13 -9.90
C ILE A 20 5.60 -7.34 -10.80
N ASN A 21 5.08 -6.66 -11.82
CA ASN A 21 5.85 -5.87 -12.78
C ASN A 21 5.92 -4.38 -12.39
N LEU A 22 5.37 -4.00 -11.23
CA LEU A 22 5.39 -2.63 -10.76
C LEU A 22 6.81 -2.28 -10.32
N SER A 23 7.42 -1.29 -10.97
CA SER A 23 8.79 -0.85 -10.67
C SER A 23 8.87 0.43 -9.85
N ASN A 24 7.81 1.25 -9.91
CA ASN A 24 7.68 2.51 -9.19
C ASN A 24 6.30 2.62 -8.57
N LEU A 25 6.24 3.02 -7.30
CA LEU A 25 5.01 3.31 -6.59
C LEU A 25 5.18 4.56 -5.73
N THR A 26 4.22 5.47 -5.82
CA THR A 26 4.10 6.59 -4.88
C THR A 26 2.71 6.55 -4.29
N LEU A 27 2.64 6.47 -2.97
CA LEU A 27 1.41 6.59 -2.22
C LEU A 27 1.46 7.92 -1.46
N HIS A 28 0.32 8.57 -1.28
CA HIS A 28 0.21 9.74 -0.43
C HIS A 28 -0.62 9.36 0.78
N LEU A 29 0.04 8.73 1.75
CA LEU A 29 -0.64 8.19 2.93
C LEU A 29 -0.62 9.15 4.11
N SER A 30 0.14 10.24 4.03
CA SER A 30 0.11 11.32 5.02
C SER A 30 -1.32 11.81 5.26
N MET A 31 -1.70 12.02 6.52
CA MET A 31 -3.04 12.49 6.93
C MET A 31 -4.20 11.52 6.60
N ASN A 32 -3.94 10.21 6.55
CA ASN A 32 -4.96 9.16 6.52
C ASN A 32 -5.06 8.46 7.89
N GLN A 33 -6.19 7.79 8.15
CA GLN A 33 -6.46 7.08 9.41
C GLN A 33 -6.10 5.59 9.28
N ILE A 34 -4.85 5.34 8.93
CA ILE A 34 -4.31 3.98 8.81
C ILE A 34 -3.62 3.64 10.12
N CYS A 35 -4.15 2.67 10.83
CA CYS A 35 -3.56 2.08 12.02
C CYS A 35 -2.63 0.91 11.63
N ASP A 36 -2.00 0.31 12.63
CA ASP A 36 -1.02 -0.78 12.45
C ASP A 36 -1.55 -1.94 11.60
N LYS A 37 -2.85 -2.25 11.70
CA LYS A 37 -3.49 -3.32 10.92
C LYS A 37 -3.55 -2.98 9.43
N GLY A 38 -4.00 -1.78 9.08
CA GLY A 38 -4.05 -1.32 7.69
C GLY A 38 -2.64 -1.22 7.08
N ALA A 39 -1.68 -0.69 7.86
CA ALA A 39 -0.29 -0.58 7.43
C ALA A 39 0.36 -1.97 7.20
N SER A 40 0.13 -2.93 8.11
CA SER A 40 0.66 -4.29 7.98
C SER A 40 0.09 -5.02 6.76
N SER A 41 -1.20 -4.83 6.48
CA SER A 41 -1.88 -5.39 5.30
C SER A 41 -1.28 -4.84 4.00
N LEU A 42 -1.11 -3.52 3.92
CA LEU A 42 -0.49 -2.87 2.77
C LEU A 42 0.97 -3.31 2.58
N GLY A 43 1.76 -3.37 3.67
CA GLY A 43 3.15 -3.82 3.63
C GLY A 43 3.30 -5.27 3.15
N SER A 44 2.42 -6.17 3.60
CA SER A 44 2.41 -7.57 3.16
C SER A 44 2.13 -7.70 1.67
N ALA A 45 1.24 -6.87 1.12
CA ALA A 45 0.97 -6.84 -0.31
C ALA A 45 2.16 -6.32 -1.12
N LEU A 46 2.81 -5.24 -0.65
CA LEU A 46 3.98 -4.66 -1.30
C LEU A 46 5.15 -5.64 -1.41
N ALA A 47 5.26 -6.61 -0.48
CA ALA A 47 6.26 -7.68 -0.57
C ALA A 47 6.08 -8.58 -1.82
N ASN A 48 4.89 -8.63 -2.43
CA ASN A 48 4.66 -9.35 -3.69
C ASN A 48 5.05 -8.54 -4.93
N CYS A 49 5.27 -7.23 -4.81
CA CYS A 49 5.75 -6.38 -5.90
C CYS A 49 7.27 -6.56 -6.09
N ILE A 50 7.69 -7.73 -6.56
CA ILE A 50 9.11 -8.15 -6.61
C ILE A 50 10.04 -7.23 -7.43
N ASN A 51 9.49 -6.48 -8.40
CA ASN A 51 10.25 -5.56 -9.24
C ASN A 51 10.24 -4.11 -8.72
N LEU A 52 9.61 -3.85 -7.57
CA LEU A 52 9.48 -2.51 -7.00
C LEU A 52 10.85 -2.02 -6.51
N SER A 53 11.37 -1.00 -7.17
CA SER A 53 12.68 -0.42 -6.88
C SER A 53 12.60 1.00 -6.35
N LYS A 54 11.49 1.71 -6.60
CA LYS A 54 11.23 3.03 -6.03
C LYS A 54 9.87 3.04 -5.33
N PHE A 55 9.88 3.33 -4.04
CA PHE A 55 8.70 3.42 -3.20
C PHE A 55 8.74 4.71 -2.39
N ASN A 56 7.73 5.56 -2.56
CA ASN A 56 7.54 6.81 -1.82
C ASN A 56 6.15 6.79 -1.15
N THR A 57 6.03 7.32 0.07
CA THR A 57 4.79 7.33 0.87
C THR A 57 4.47 8.69 1.47
#